data_AF-A0A7J5JA29-F1
#
_entry.id   AF-A0A7J5JA29-F1
#
_cell.length_a   1.000
_cell.length_b   1.000
_cell.length_c   1.000
_cell.angle_alpha   90.00
_cell.angle_beta   90.00
_cell.angle_gamma   90.00
#
_symmetry.space_group_name_H-M   'P 1'
#
loop_
_entity.id
_entity.type
_entity.pdbx_description
1 polymer ?
#
loop_
_entity_poly.entity_id
_entity_poly.type
_entity_poly.pdbx_seq_one_letter_code
_entity_poly.pdbx_strand_id
1 'polypeptide(L)' 'YETGKKELFNIPNDISEKNDVAKQHPGIVKRLSKELGNYLRATGGQRPTFKATGKTCPWPDEI' A
#
# COMPACT_ATOMS: atom_id res chain seq x y z
N TYR A 1 0.83 -1.28 -9.51
CA TYR A 1 1.07 0.18 -9.54
C TYR A 1 0.16 0.92 -10.52
N GLU A 2 -0.35 0.29 -11.60
CA GLU A 2 -1.28 0.95 -12.53
C GLU A 2 -2.70 1.16 -11.97
N THR A 3 -3.12 0.38 -10.98
CA THR A 3 -4.49 0.45 -10.42
C THR A 3 -4.57 1.01 -9.00
N GLY A 4 -3.44 1.21 -8.31
CA GLY A 4 -3.45 1.60 -6.88
C GLY A 4 -4.13 0.58 -5.96
N LYS A 5 -4.29 -0.69 -6.37
CA LYS A 5 -4.99 -1.71 -5.59
C LYS A 5 -4.28 -1.94 -4.26
N LYS A 6 -5.04 -1.80 -3.16
CA LYS A 6 -4.60 -2.08 -1.80
C LYS A 6 -5.21 -3.40 -1.38
N GLU A 7 -4.37 -4.29 -0.88
CA GLU A 7 -4.78 -5.61 -0.39
C GLU A 7 -4.38 -5.72 1.08
N LEU A 8 -5.23 -6.35 1.88
CA LEU A 8 -5.04 -6.51 3.31
C LEU A 8 -5.32 -7.96 3.67
N PHE A 9 -4.31 -8.63 4.21
CA PHE A 9 -4.40 -10.03 4.61
C PHE A 9 -4.15 -10.17 6.11
N ASN A 10 -4.89 -11.07 6.74
CA ASN A 10 -4.74 -11.36 8.16
C ASN A 10 -3.88 -12.63 8.35
N ILE A 11 -2.56 -12.48 8.29
CA ILE A 11 -1.57 -13.58 8.34
C ILE A 11 -1.85 -14.67 9.40
N PRO A 12 -2.21 -14.36 10.67
CA PRO A 12 -2.48 -15.41 11.65
C PRO A 12 -3.73 -16.26 11.35
N ASN A 13 -4.74 -15.70 10.65
CA ASN A 13 -5.94 -16.44 10.24
C ASN A 13 -5.88 -16.94 8.79
N ASP A 14 -5.04 -16.32 7.97
CA ASP A 14 -4.88 -16.59 6.54
C ASP A 14 -3.43 -16.37 6.11
N ILE A 15 -2.58 -17.30 6.51
CA ILE A 15 -1.17 -17.36 6.12
C ILE A 15 -0.99 -17.55 4.60
N SER A 16 -2.05 -18.00 3.91
CA SER A 16 -2.02 -18.22 2.46
C SER A 16 -2.33 -16.97 1.64
N GLU A 17 -2.64 -15.83 2.29
CA GLU A 17 -2.97 -14.56 1.65
C GLU A 17 -4.08 -14.67 0.60
N LYS A 18 -5.06 -15.56 0.84
CA LYS A 18 -6.14 -15.82 -0.13
C LYS A 18 -7.33 -14.88 0.01
N ASN A 19 -7.58 -14.40 1.22
CA ASN A 19 -8.73 -13.58 1.55
C ASN A 19 -8.30 -12.13 1.72
N ASP A 20 -8.52 -11.35 0.66
CA ASP A 20 -8.43 -9.90 0.77
C ASP A 20 -9.55 -9.36 1.67
N VAL A 21 -9.17 -8.86 2.84
CA VAL A 21 -10.08 -8.21 3.80
C VAL A 21 -9.98 -6.68 3.71
N ALA A 22 -9.29 -6.13 2.71
CA ALA A 22 -9.13 -4.68 2.54
C ALA A 22 -10.47 -3.96 2.42
N LYS A 23 -11.41 -4.55 1.66
CA LYS A 23 -12.76 -4.00 1.51
C LYS A 23 -13.59 -4.07 2.80
N GLN A 24 -13.32 -5.05 3.66
CA GLN A 24 -14.04 -5.24 4.92
C GLN A 24 -13.52 -4.33 6.04
N HIS A 25 -12.25 -3.94 5.97
CA HIS A 25 -11.59 -3.09 6.97
C HIS A 25 -10.94 -1.84 6.36
N PRO A 26 -11.72 -0.91 5.78
CA PRO A 26 -11.18 0.31 5.16
C PRO A 26 -10.40 1.19 6.15
N GLY A 27 -10.77 1.19 7.44
CA GLY A 27 -10.04 1.92 8.48
C GLY A 27 -8.63 1.37 8.73
N ILE A 28 -8.48 0.04 8.71
CA ILE A 28 -7.17 -0.61 8.88
C ILE A 28 -6.31 -0.35 7.66
N VAL A 29 -6.88 -0.46 6.45
CA VAL A 29 -6.19 -0.13 5.20
C VAL A 29 -5.65 1.30 5.22
N LYS A 30 -6.46 2.27 5.66
CA LYS A 30 -6.04 3.68 5.74
C LYS A 30 -4.91 3.87 6.74
N ARG A 31 -5.00 3.26 7.92
CA ARG A 31 -3.95 3.33 8.94
C ARG A 31 -2.63 2.71 8.45
N LEU A 32 -2.67 1.50 7.90
CA LEU A 32 -1.49 0.82 7.37
C LEU A 32 -0.89 1.55 6.17
N SER A 33 -1.73 2.13 5.30
CA SER A 33 -1.28 2.99 4.19
C SER A 33 -0.45 4.17 4.70
N LYS A 34 -0.94 4.82 5.78
CA LYS A 34 -0.26 5.94 6.42
C LYS A 34 1.04 5.52 7.09
N GLU A 35 1.02 4.44 7.85
CA GLU A 35 2.22 3.90 8.52
C GLU A 35 3.29 3.52 7.49
N LEU A 36 2.90 2.82 6.41
CA LEU A 36 3.81 2.45 5.33
C LEU A 36 4.38 3.69 4.62
N GLY A 37 3.54 4.68 4.28
CA GLY A 37 3.99 5.93 3.67
C GLY A 37 4.95 6.71 4.57
N ASN A 38 4.68 6.77 5.87
CA ASN A 38 5.57 7.42 6.84
C ASN A 38 6.89 6.67 7.00
N TYR A 39 6.86 5.34 7.08
CA TYR A 39 8.05 4.51 7.19
C TYR A 39 8.94 4.65 5.96
N LEU A 40 8.36 4.58 4.76
CA LEU A 40 9.12 4.76 3.52
C LEU A 40 9.71 6.18 3.40
N ARG A 41 9.00 7.23 3.84
CA ARG A 41 9.54 8.59 3.93
C ARG A 41 10.71 8.68 4.91
N ALA A 42 10.56 8.10 6.10
CA ALA A 42 11.56 8.16 7.17
C ALA A 42 12.84 7.37 6.83
N THR A 43 12.70 6.27 6.09
CA THR A 43 13.83 5.40 5.70
C THR A 43 14.51 5.83 4.39
N GLY A 44 14.04 6.91 3.74
CA GLY A 44 14.56 7.32 2.43
C GLY A 44 14.19 6.34 1.30
N GLY A 45 13.09 5.59 1.47
CA GLY A 45 12.60 4.62 0.51
C GLY A 45 12.42 5.25 -0.88
N GLN A 46 13.12 4.72 -1.87
CA GLN A 46 12.99 5.15 -3.25
C GLN A 46 11.66 4.64 -3.82
N ARG A 47 11.02 5.46 -4.66
CA ARG A 47 9.82 5.05 -5.38
C ARG A 47 10.12 4.89 -6.87
N PRO A 48 9.59 3.83 -7.50
CA PRO A 48 9.69 3.70 -8.94
C PRO A 48 9.00 4.88 -9.63
N THR A 49 9.59 5.35 -10.71
CA THR A 49 9.00 6.34 -11.60
C THR A 49 8.28 5.63 -12.74
N PHE A 50 7.10 6.13 -13.11
CA PHE A 50 6.42 5.64 -14.30
C PHE A 50 7.24 6.06 -15.52
N LYS A 51 7.89 5.10 -16.21
CA LYS A 51 8.67 5.39 -17.43
C LYS A 51 7.85 6.14 -18.49
N ALA A 52 6.54 5.90 -18.54
CA ALA A 52 5.64 6.54 -19.49
C ALA A 52 5.38 8.04 -19.22
N THR A 53 5.44 8.50 -17.97
CA THR A 53 5.09 9.88 -17.59
C THR A 53 6.19 10.63 -16.86
N GLY A 54 7.28 9.95 -16.49
CA GLY A 54 8.36 10.49 -15.65
C GLY A 54 7.94 10.82 -14.22
N LYS A 55 6.66 10.64 -13.86
CA LYS A 55 6.14 10.95 -12.52
C LYS A 55 6.51 9.84 -11.55
N THR A 56 6.93 10.24 -10.35
CA THR A 56 7.11 9.33 -9.21
C THR A 56 5.75 8.75 -8.81
N CYS A 57 5.70 7.43 -8.53
CA CYS A 57 4.49 6.83 -8.01
C CYS A 57 4.04 7.54 -6.72
N PRO A 58 2.74 7.84 -6.53
CA PRO A 58 2.23 8.39 -5.27
C PRO A 58 2.47 7.43 -4.10
N TRP A 59 2.54 7.95 -2.89
CA TRP A 59 2.69 7.12 -1.69
C TRP A 59 1.41 6.31 -1.48
N PRO A 60 1.48 5.18 -0.76
CA PRO A 60 0.28 4.42 -0.42
C PRO A 60 -0.76 5.25 0.38
N ASP A 61 -0.32 6.32 1.06
CA ASP A 61 -1.16 7.29 1.79
C ASP A 61 -1.73 8.43 0.94
N GLU A 62 -1.25 8.60 -0.30
CA GLU A 62 -1.69 9.67 -1.23
C GLU A 62 -2.80 9.19 -2.21
N ILE A 63 -3.28 7.96 -2.06
CA ILE A 63 -4.38 7.34 -2.83
C ILE A 63 -5.52 6.98 -1.89
#